data_AF-A0A0B5HNW6-F1
#
_entry.id   AF-A0A0B5HNW6-F1
#
_cell.length_a   1.000
_cell.length_b   1.000
_cell.length_c   1.000
_cell.angle_alpha   90.00
_cell.angle_beta   90.00
_cell.angle_gamma   90.00
#
_symmetry.space_group_name_H-M   'P 1'
#
loop_
_entity.id
_entity.type
_entity.pdbx_description
1 polymer ?
#
loop_
_entity_poly.entity_id
_entity_poly.type
_entity_poly.pdbx_seq_one_letter_code
_entity_poly.pdbx_strand_id
1 'polypeptide(L)'
;MADDIAELVRDLPGLKSVTGVWRLAEQWLAAGDSERVAELGVRLVGEYRGREQELWQYVTMRDGLLRLLARTPGPGQVLATGRLAQALGGSHFPSLAASLLVSAQQPANLEALFSDGADGPDELRACLVQELVVRGVDLAGLPQVANWAGASRQRHGRFAWLPLSRAEFELGYPVPARFPDGESRTRQEALTWHSGSAPVPLPGVRETTAAATGELIAAAARNWAEDSNGCLEARVFEFVDPLTAASLPAALGAIGLKCTAAAAQVSLSRCFPVEIWEVLFDAAAEGGAYESAEYGAYGRLAAWRSLAGLTGVEEGTPVAEVEALAAAYRWYSFGTDSGWFFRQRWDLAIVALSPNGRRLAVLAATDTY
;
A
#
# COMPACT_ATOMS: atom_id res chain seq x y z
N MET A 1 -7.09 -29.56 27.61
CA MET A 1 -6.43 -28.60 26.70
C MET A 1 -7.37 -28.15 25.57
N ALA A 2 -7.86 -29.07 24.72
CA ALA A 2 -8.85 -28.72 23.69
C ALA A 2 -10.21 -28.26 24.27
N ASP A 3 -10.61 -28.81 25.42
CA ASP A 3 -11.88 -28.48 26.07
C ASP A 3 -11.93 -27.03 26.57
N ASP A 4 -10.85 -26.52 27.18
CA ASP A 4 -10.79 -25.14 27.70
C ASP A 4 -10.90 -24.10 26.59
N ILE A 5 -10.29 -24.33 25.41
CA ILE A 5 -10.37 -23.41 24.27
C ILE A 5 -11.78 -23.46 23.67
N ALA A 6 -12.37 -24.66 23.53
CA ALA A 6 -13.72 -24.80 23.01
C ALA A 6 -14.77 -24.11 23.90
N GLU A 7 -14.60 -24.17 25.23
CA GLU A 7 -15.42 -23.43 26.18
C GLU A 7 -15.26 -21.91 26.03
N LEU A 8 -14.02 -21.40 25.99
CA LEU A 8 -13.75 -19.97 25.79
C LEU A 8 -14.37 -19.42 24.50
N VAL A 9 -14.26 -20.17 23.40
CA VAL A 9 -14.83 -19.76 22.11
C VAL A 9 -16.36 -19.75 22.18
N ARG A 10 -16.99 -20.76 22.80
CA ARG A 10 -18.44 -20.86 22.94
C ARG A 10 -19.03 -19.73 23.77
N ASP A 11 -18.34 -19.34 24.84
CA ASP A 11 -18.82 -18.35 25.81
C ASP A 11 -18.55 -16.90 25.37
N LEU A 12 -17.65 -16.70 24.41
CA LEU A 12 -17.24 -15.38 23.92
C LEU A 12 -18.41 -14.45 23.56
N PRO A 13 -19.48 -14.89 22.86
CA PRO A 13 -20.62 -14.04 22.54
C PRO A 13 -21.35 -13.45 23.75
N GLY A 14 -21.30 -14.14 24.90
CA GLY A 14 -21.94 -13.71 26.14
C GLY A 14 -21.14 -12.68 26.92
N LEU A 15 -19.88 -12.43 26.52
CA LEU A 15 -19.00 -11.52 27.25
C LEU A 15 -19.30 -10.06 26.92
N LYS A 16 -19.35 -9.24 27.97
CA LYS A 16 -19.40 -7.77 27.86
C LYS A 16 -18.03 -7.15 27.55
N SER A 17 -16.95 -7.92 27.72
CA SER A 17 -15.57 -7.51 27.43
C SER A 17 -14.71 -8.74 27.13
N VAL A 18 -13.82 -8.63 26.16
CA VAL A 18 -12.88 -9.69 25.77
C VAL A 18 -11.51 -9.59 26.48
N THR A 19 -11.34 -8.61 27.39
CA THR A 19 -10.06 -8.32 28.06
C THR A 19 -9.51 -9.52 28.85
N GLY A 20 -10.40 -10.34 29.43
CA GLY A 20 -9.98 -11.55 30.16
C GLY A 20 -9.35 -12.60 29.23
N VAL A 21 -9.97 -12.82 28.07
CA VAL A 21 -9.47 -13.75 27.04
C VAL A 21 -8.16 -13.23 26.44
N TRP A 22 -8.06 -11.92 26.25
CA TRP A 22 -6.83 -11.27 25.82
C TRP A 22 -5.65 -11.54 26.76
N ARG A 23 -5.83 -11.27 28.05
CA ARG A 23 -4.80 -11.51 29.06
C ARG A 23 -4.37 -12.97 29.12
N LEU A 24 -5.30 -13.90 28.91
CA LEU A 24 -5.00 -15.33 28.87
C LEU A 24 -4.11 -15.69 27.67
N ALA A 25 -4.40 -15.13 26.49
CA ALA A 25 -3.56 -15.31 25.31
C ALA A 25 -2.15 -14.71 25.51
N GLU A 26 -2.04 -13.53 26.12
CA GLU A 26 -0.74 -12.93 26.50
C GLU A 26 0.04 -13.82 27.46
N GLN A 27 -0.63 -14.43 28.45
CA GLN A 27 -0.01 -15.36 29.41
C GLN A 27 0.51 -16.64 28.74
N TRP A 28 -0.28 -17.23 27.84
CA TRP A 28 0.18 -18.40 27.06
C TRP A 28 1.40 -18.06 26.23
N LEU A 29 1.39 -16.90 25.57
CA LEU A 29 2.52 -16.46 24.76
C LEU A 29 3.77 -16.18 25.60
N ALA A 30 3.62 -15.56 26.77
CA ALA A 30 4.71 -15.36 27.73
C ALA A 30 5.29 -16.68 28.27
N ALA A 31 4.48 -17.74 28.31
CA ALA A 31 4.90 -19.10 28.63
C ALA A 31 5.52 -19.85 27.44
N GLY A 32 5.60 -19.24 26.26
CA GLY A 32 6.15 -19.85 25.04
C GLY A 32 5.14 -20.68 24.23
N ASP A 33 3.85 -20.64 24.58
CA ASP A 33 2.80 -21.47 23.98
C ASP A 33 2.09 -20.74 22.82
N SER A 34 2.83 -20.44 21.75
CA SER A 34 2.29 -19.76 20.57
C SER A 34 1.30 -20.63 19.78
N GLU A 35 1.46 -21.95 19.84
CA GLU A 35 0.54 -22.89 19.19
C GLU A 35 -0.87 -22.82 19.77
N ARG A 36 -0.98 -22.73 21.11
CA ARG A 36 -2.27 -22.60 21.78
C ARG A 36 -2.99 -21.29 21.46
N VAL A 37 -2.24 -20.19 21.32
CA VAL A 37 -2.77 -18.89 20.88
C VAL A 37 -3.30 -18.99 19.43
N ALA A 38 -2.55 -19.65 18.53
CA ALA A 38 -3.01 -19.89 17.17
C ALA A 38 -4.24 -20.81 17.13
N GLU A 39 -4.30 -21.88 17.93
CA GLU A 39 -5.45 -22.77 18.00
C GLU A 39 -6.72 -22.02 18.43
N LEU A 40 -6.62 -21.15 19.44
CA LEU A 40 -7.73 -20.27 19.84
C LEU A 40 -8.20 -19.45 18.63
N GLY A 41 -7.29 -18.78 17.92
CA GLY A 41 -7.62 -17.99 16.73
C GLY A 41 -8.30 -18.81 15.63
N VAL A 42 -7.77 -19.99 15.30
CA VAL A 42 -8.32 -20.88 14.26
C VAL A 42 -9.75 -21.33 14.63
N ARG A 43 -9.99 -21.71 15.90
CA ARG A 43 -11.32 -22.11 16.36
C ARG A 43 -12.31 -20.95 16.36
N LEU A 44 -11.88 -19.75 16.76
CA LEU A 44 -12.70 -18.53 16.67
C LEU A 44 -13.17 -18.28 15.23
N VAL A 45 -12.27 -18.44 14.24
CA VAL A 45 -12.62 -18.28 12.82
C VAL A 45 -13.61 -19.35 12.36
N GLY A 46 -13.40 -20.60 12.76
CA GLY A 46 -14.32 -21.70 12.44
C GLY A 46 -15.74 -21.47 12.95
N GLU A 47 -15.87 -21.09 14.23
CA GLU A 47 -17.16 -20.79 14.86
C GLU A 47 -17.80 -19.52 14.31
N TYR A 48 -17.01 -18.51 13.95
CA TYR A 48 -17.50 -17.28 13.32
C TYR A 48 -18.12 -17.53 11.94
N ARG A 49 -17.46 -18.32 11.08
CA ARG A 49 -17.95 -18.63 9.72
C ARG A 49 -19.30 -19.37 9.71
N GLY A 50 -19.65 -20.03 10.81
CA GLY A 50 -20.94 -20.70 10.97
C GLY A 50 -22.11 -19.79 11.36
N ARG A 51 -21.90 -18.48 11.52
CA ARG A 51 -22.92 -17.54 12.03
C ARG A 51 -23.40 -16.55 10.97
N GLU A 52 -24.69 -16.21 11.05
CA GLU A 52 -25.33 -15.21 10.17
C GLU A 52 -25.06 -13.76 10.60
N GLN A 53 -24.66 -13.51 11.85
CA GLN A 53 -24.39 -12.18 12.39
C GLN A 53 -22.93 -12.01 12.81
N GLU A 54 -22.36 -10.87 12.41
CA GLU A 54 -21.03 -10.44 12.82
C GLU A 54 -21.06 -9.98 14.28
N LEU A 55 -20.49 -10.79 15.18
CA LEU A 55 -20.37 -10.42 16.59
C LEU A 55 -19.02 -9.76 16.83
N TRP A 56 -19.05 -8.53 17.36
CA TRP A 56 -17.86 -7.72 17.59
C TRP A 56 -16.78 -8.44 18.39
N GLN A 57 -17.13 -9.32 19.33
CA GLN A 57 -16.16 -10.07 20.13
C GLN A 57 -15.27 -10.96 19.26
N TYR A 58 -15.84 -11.65 18.26
CA TYR A 58 -15.05 -12.48 17.35
C TYR A 58 -14.16 -11.64 16.45
N VAL A 59 -14.68 -10.52 15.93
CA VAL A 59 -13.92 -9.57 15.12
C VAL A 59 -12.70 -9.07 15.89
N THR A 60 -12.94 -8.51 17.08
CA THR A 60 -11.89 -7.97 17.96
C THR A 60 -10.86 -9.04 18.34
N MET A 61 -11.31 -10.25 18.68
CA MET A 61 -10.39 -11.31 19.08
C MET A 61 -9.54 -11.82 17.91
N ARG A 62 -10.10 -11.99 16.70
CA ARG A 62 -9.30 -12.49 15.57
C ARG A 62 -8.18 -11.51 15.21
N ASP A 63 -8.49 -10.23 15.14
CA ASP A 63 -7.55 -9.18 14.74
C ASP A 63 -6.48 -8.98 15.82
N GLY A 64 -6.92 -9.00 17.07
CA GLY A 64 -6.03 -8.96 18.23
C GLY A 64 -5.06 -10.13 18.21
N LEU A 65 -5.53 -11.37 18.11
CA LEU A 65 -4.66 -12.56 18.19
C LEU A 65 -3.64 -12.60 17.06
N LEU A 66 -4.03 -12.18 15.84
CA LEU A 66 -3.10 -12.05 14.73
C LEU A 66 -1.99 -11.03 15.04
N ARG A 67 -2.37 -9.85 15.55
CA ARG A 67 -1.43 -8.80 15.97
C ARG A 67 -0.52 -9.26 17.11
N LEU A 68 -1.07 -9.97 18.09
CA LEU A 68 -0.31 -10.49 19.23
C LEU A 68 0.77 -11.47 18.76
N LEU A 69 0.39 -12.46 17.95
CA LEU A 69 1.34 -13.44 17.41
C LEU A 69 2.39 -12.78 16.52
N ALA A 70 1.99 -11.98 15.54
CA ALA A 70 2.90 -11.43 14.55
C ALA A 70 3.96 -10.50 15.17
N ARG A 71 3.58 -9.80 16.25
CA ARG A 71 4.43 -8.79 16.92
C ARG A 71 5.33 -9.35 17.99
N THR A 72 5.13 -10.59 18.43
CA THR A 72 6.01 -11.22 19.43
C THR A 72 7.17 -11.90 18.72
N PRO A 73 8.44 -11.51 18.99
CA PRO A 73 9.59 -12.08 18.31
C PRO A 73 9.74 -13.59 18.54
N GLY A 74 9.99 -14.34 17.47
CA GLY A 74 10.40 -15.74 17.52
C GLY A 74 9.85 -16.58 16.36
N PRO A 75 10.57 -17.64 15.94
CA PRO A 75 10.17 -18.48 14.82
C PRO A 75 8.86 -19.25 15.07
N GLY A 76 8.58 -19.63 16.32
CA GLY A 76 7.31 -20.26 16.69
C GLY A 76 6.11 -19.33 16.51
N GLN A 77 6.28 -18.05 16.83
CA GLN A 77 5.28 -17.00 16.63
C GLN A 77 5.04 -16.74 15.14
N VAL A 78 6.12 -16.70 14.36
CA VAL A 78 6.07 -16.57 12.89
C VAL A 78 5.22 -17.68 12.25
N LEU A 79 5.46 -18.94 12.63
CA LEU A 79 4.68 -20.09 12.14
C LEU A 79 3.22 -20.05 12.62
N ALA A 80 3.00 -19.71 13.90
CA ALA A 80 1.66 -19.54 14.47
C ALA A 80 0.86 -18.44 13.76
N THR A 81 1.49 -17.33 13.39
CA THR A 81 0.90 -16.27 12.56
C THR A 81 0.51 -16.79 11.18
N GLY A 82 1.38 -17.57 10.52
CA GLY A 82 1.08 -18.19 9.22
C GLY A 82 -0.17 -19.06 9.27
N ARG A 83 -0.24 -19.96 10.25
CA ARG A 83 -1.40 -20.83 10.48
C ARG A 83 -2.69 -20.05 10.73
N LEU A 84 -2.65 -19.01 11.56
CA LEU A 84 -3.82 -18.17 11.82
C LEU A 84 -4.26 -17.39 10.57
N ALA A 85 -3.33 -16.80 9.82
CA ALA A 85 -3.62 -16.10 8.57
C ALA A 85 -4.27 -17.03 7.52
N GLN A 86 -3.83 -18.29 7.46
CA GLN A 86 -4.44 -19.30 6.59
C GLN A 86 -5.89 -19.58 6.98
N ALA A 87 -6.18 -19.71 8.28
CA ALA A 87 -7.54 -19.93 8.74
C ALA A 87 -8.44 -18.73 8.45
N LEU A 88 -7.95 -17.50 8.67
CA LEU A 88 -8.68 -16.26 8.41
C LEU A 88 -9.10 -16.13 6.95
N GLY A 89 -8.20 -16.45 6.01
CA GLY A 89 -8.45 -16.34 4.57
C GLY A 89 -8.56 -14.88 4.09
N GLY A 90 -8.97 -14.69 2.83
CA GLY A 90 -9.01 -13.36 2.20
C GLY A 90 -7.61 -12.78 1.91
N SER A 91 -7.54 -11.66 1.16
CA SER A 91 -6.27 -10.99 0.82
C SER A 91 -5.79 -10.02 1.90
N HIS A 92 -6.70 -9.46 2.70
CA HIS A 92 -6.37 -8.47 3.74
C HIS A 92 -5.45 -9.04 4.84
N PHE A 93 -5.82 -10.19 5.43
CA PHE A 93 -5.07 -10.77 6.55
C PHE A 93 -3.64 -11.20 6.19
N PRO A 94 -3.38 -11.81 5.01
CA PRO A 94 -2.02 -12.04 4.53
C PRO A 94 -1.17 -10.76 4.44
N SER A 95 -1.71 -9.67 3.90
CA SER A 95 -0.98 -8.40 3.77
C SER A 95 -0.68 -7.78 5.13
N LEU A 96 -1.69 -7.71 6.02
CA LEU A 96 -1.53 -7.26 7.40
C LEU A 96 -0.47 -8.09 8.16
N ALA A 97 -0.57 -9.41 8.09
CA ALA A 97 0.35 -10.30 8.77
C ALA A 97 1.79 -10.13 8.25
N ALA A 98 1.99 -10.01 6.93
CA ALA A 98 3.32 -9.74 6.35
C ALA A 98 3.93 -8.44 6.89
N SER A 99 3.15 -7.36 6.89
CA SER A 99 3.57 -6.04 7.39
C SER A 99 3.90 -6.05 8.89
N LEU A 100 3.12 -6.75 9.71
CA LEU A 100 3.39 -6.91 11.14
C LEU A 100 4.63 -7.75 11.41
N LEU A 101 4.77 -8.88 10.71
CA LEU A 101 5.90 -9.80 10.86
C LEU A 101 7.22 -9.12 10.51
N VAL A 102 7.32 -8.46 9.35
CA VAL A 102 8.56 -7.78 8.96
C VAL A 102 8.93 -6.63 9.90
N SER A 103 7.94 -6.01 10.54
CA SER A 103 8.15 -4.88 11.46
C SER A 103 8.61 -5.33 12.86
N ALA A 104 8.32 -6.58 13.25
CA ALA A 104 8.58 -7.08 14.60
C ALA A 104 9.62 -8.20 14.68
N GLN A 105 9.91 -8.87 13.57
CA GLN A 105 10.79 -10.03 13.53
C GLN A 105 12.16 -9.67 12.95
N GLN A 106 13.19 -10.39 13.42
CA GLN A 106 14.46 -10.43 12.71
C GLN A 106 14.27 -11.18 11.38
N PRO A 107 14.89 -10.74 10.27
CA PRO A 107 14.70 -11.39 8.98
C PRO A 107 14.95 -12.90 8.96
N ALA A 108 15.93 -13.38 9.73
CA ALA A 108 16.24 -14.80 9.85
C ALA A 108 15.08 -15.64 10.44
N ASN A 109 14.28 -15.08 11.35
CA ASN A 109 13.12 -15.80 11.91
C ASN A 109 12.02 -16.00 10.85
N LEU A 110 11.95 -15.13 9.85
CA LEU A 110 10.93 -15.16 8.81
C LEU A 110 11.13 -16.32 7.83
N GLU A 111 12.36 -16.85 7.71
CA GLU A 111 12.66 -18.01 6.86
C GLU A 111 11.80 -19.23 7.24
N ALA A 112 11.39 -19.35 8.51
CA ALA A 112 10.54 -20.45 8.97
C ALA A 112 9.22 -20.58 8.17
N LEU A 113 8.64 -19.48 7.68
CA LEU A 113 7.42 -19.53 6.85
C LEU A 113 7.66 -20.08 5.44
N PHE A 114 8.91 -20.10 4.99
CA PHE A 114 9.31 -20.55 3.65
C PHE A 114 9.87 -21.97 3.65
N SER A 115 10.01 -22.58 4.82
CA SER A 115 10.37 -24.00 4.96
C SER A 115 9.29 -24.92 4.39
N ASP A 116 9.70 -26.07 3.86
CA ASP A 116 8.77 -27.08 3.36
C ASP A 116 7.81 -27.55 4.47
N GLY A 117 6.51 -27.57 4.17
CA GLY A 117 5.47 -27.98 5.11
C GLY A 117 5.06 -26.94 6.15
N ALA A 118 5.60 -25.71 6.09
CA ALA A 118 5.12 -24.62 6.92
C ALA A 118 3.66 -24.26 6.60
N ASP A 119 2.84 -24.07 7.63
CA ASP A 119 1.48 -23.54 7.50
C ASP A 119 1.52 -22.07 7.05
N GLY A 120 0.51 -21.65 6.30
CA GLY A 120 0.38 -20.28 5.81
C GLY A 120 -0.02 -20.21 4.34
N PRO A 121 -0.83 -19.20 3.96
CA PRO A 121 -1.21 -19.01 2.57
C PRO A 121 -0.01 -18.50 1.76
N ASP A 122 0.12 -18.92 0.51
CA ASP A 122 1.19 -18.42 -0.35
C ASP A 122 1.11 -16.90 -0.56
N GLU A 123 -0.08 -16.31 -0.48
CA GLU A 123 -0.28 -14.87 -0.49
C GLU A 123 0.50 -14.17 0.63
N LEU A 124 0.54 -14.75 1.84
CA LEU A 124 1.32 -14.21 2.96
C LEU A 124 2.81 -14.23 2.63
N ARG A 125 3.30 -15.34 2.07
CA ARG A 125 4.70 -15.46 1.64
C ARG A 125 5.05 -14.45 0.54
N ALA A 126 4.16 -14.28 -0.43
CA ALA A 126 4.33 -13.33 -1.52
C ALA A 126 4.36 -11.88 -0.99
N CYS A 127 3.43 -11.52 -0.11
CA CYS A 127 3.45 -10.23 0.57
C CYS A 127 4.73 -10.04 1.38
N LEU A 128 5.15 -11.04 2.16
CA LEU A 128 6.33 -10.97 3.00
C LEU A 128 7.63 -10.75 2.19
N VAL A 129 7.75 -11.38 1.02
CA VAL A 129 8.85 -11.10 0.08
C VAL A 129 8.88 -9.62 -0.31
N GLN A 130 7.74 -9.05 -0.70
CA GLN A 130 7.67 -7.65 -1.14
C GLN A 130 7.90 -6.66 0.03
N GLU A 131 7.39 -6.98 1.22
CA GLU A 131 7.62 -6.23 2.45
C GLU A 131 9.11 -6.21 2.86
N LEU A 132 9.84 -7.32 2.65
CA LEU A 132 11.29 -7.41 2.85
C LEU A 132 12.05 -6.56 1.84
N VAL A 133 11.69 -6.67 0.55
CA VAL A 133 12.34 -5.90 -0.53
C VAL A 133 12.17 -4.41 -0.32
N VAL A 134 10.96 -3.93 -0.04
CA VAL A 134 10.70 -2.49 0.13
C VAL A 134 11.43 -1.90 1.34
N ARG A 135 11.67 -2.71 2.39
CA ARG A 135 12.51 -2.34 3.55
C ARG A 135 14.01 -2.46 3.31
N GLY A 136 14.42 -2.87 2.12
CA GLY A 136 15.83 -2.98 1.74
C GLY A 136 16.54 -4.17 2.35
N VAL A 137 15.82 -5.22 2.75
CA VAL A 137 16.45 -6.47 3.18
C VAL A 137 17.03 -7.20 1.96
N ASP A 138 18.31 -7.58 2.03
CA ASP A 138 18.95 -8.37 1.00
C ASP A 138 18.46 -9.83 1.06
N LEU A 139 17.66 -10.22 0.07
CA LEU A 139 17.13 -11.58 -0.02
C LEU A 139 18.22 -12.62 -0.24
N ALA A 140 19.41 -12.26 -0.76
CA ALA A 140 20.52 -13.20 -0.89
C ALA A 140 21.01 -13.72 0.47
N GLY A 141 20.80 -12.94 1.54
CA GLY A 141 21.06 -13.36 2.92
C GLY A 141 19.97 -14.26 3.54
N LEU A 142 18.87 -14.52 2.82
CA LEU A 142 17.72 -15.31 3.26
C LEU A 142 17.42 -16.42 2.23
N PRO A 143 18.22 -17.50 2.20
CA PRO A 143 18.17 -18.49 1.13
C PRO A 143 16.79 -19.14 0.95
N GLN A 144 16.04 -19.39 2.03
CA GLN A 144 14.71 -20.00 1.91
C GLN A 144 13.72 -19.05 1.23
N VAL A 145 13.80 -17.76 1.58
CA VAL A 145 12.98 -16.70 0.98
C VAL A 145 13.33 -16.53 -0.50
N ALA A 146 14.62 -16.43 -0.83
CA ALA A 146 15.08 -16.25 -2.20
C ALA A 146 14.71 -17.43 -3.10
N ASN A 147 14.90 -18.67 -2.62
CA ASN A 147 14.54 -19.87 -3.36
C ASN A 147 13.04 -19.94 -3.62
N TRP A 148 12.21 -19.68 -2.60
CA TRP A 148 10.77 -19.65 -2.76
C TRP A 148 10.33 -18.55 -3.73
N ALA A 149 10.86 -17.33 -3.60
CA ALA A 149 10.51 -16.20 -4.47
C ALA A 149 10.86 -16.50 -5.93
N GLY A 150 12.04 -17.09 -6.19
CA GLY A 150 12.46 -17.50 -7.53
C GLY A 150 11.55 -18.57 -8.14
N ALA A 151 11.19 -19.61 -7.37
CA ALA A 151 10.35 -20.71 -7.82
C ALA A 151 8.86 -20.35 -7.95
N SER A 152 8.40 -19.33 -7.21
CA SER A 152 6.98 -18.97 -7.12
C SER A 152 6.60 -17.75 -7.98
N ARG A 153 7.57 -17.14 -8.68
CA ARG A 153 7.33 -15.95 -9.53
C ARG A 153 6.24 -16.14 -10.58
N GLN A 154 6.12 -17.34 -11.15
CA GLN A 154 5.08 -17.66 -12.14
C GLN A 154 3.72 -18.04 -11.50
N ARG A 155 3.71 -18.36 -10.20
CA ARG A 155 2.52 -18.87 -9.49
C ARG A 155 1.71 -17.74 -8.83
N HIS A 156 2.35 -16.64 -8.43
CA HIS A 156 1.68 -15.50 -7.80
C HIS A 156 1.60 -14.32 -8.76
N GLY A 157 0.62 -14.40 -9.68
CA GLY A 157 0.48 -13.49 -10.81
C GLY A 157 0.37 -12.00 -10.45
N ARG A 158 -0.08 -11.66 -9.23
CA ARG A 158 -0.22 -10.26 -8.80
C ARG A 158 1.13 -9.57 -8.55
N PHE A 159 2.10 -10.27 -7.97
CA PHE A 159 3.43 -9.72 -7.66
C PHE A 159 4.51 -10.15 -8.64
N ALA A 160 4.19 -11.04 -9.59
CA ALA A 160 5.13 -11.55 -10.60
C ALA A 160 5.84 -10.43 -11.39
N TRP A 161 5.14 -9.31 -11.57
CA TRP A 161 5.62 -8.11 -12.25
C TRP A 161 6.68 -7.35 -11.45
N LEU A 162 6.62 -7.36 -10.11
CA LEU A 162 7.54 -6.60 -9.27
C LEU A 162 8.95 -7.21 -9.25
N PRO A 163 10.01 -6.36 -9.18
CA PRO A 163 11.36 -6.85 -9.01
C PRO A 163 11.59 -7.39 -7.59
N LEU A 164 12.47 -8.39 -7.46
CA LEU A 164 12.91 -8.96 -6.17
C LEU A 164 14.05 -8.16 -5.52
N SER A 165 14.32 -6.97 -6.05
CA SER A 165 15.24 -5.96 -5.53
C SER A 165 14.55 -4.61 -5.58
N ARG A 166 15.09 -3.63 -4.86
CA ARG A 166 14.63 -2.25 -4.97
C ARG A 166 15.11 -1.62 -6.28
N ALA A 167 14.23 -0.89 -6.95
CA ALA A 167 14.60 0.02 -8.02
C ALA A 167 15.28 1.28 -7.47
N GLU A 168 15.98 2.04 -8.32
CA GLU A 168 16.70 3.25 -7.89
C GLU A 168 15.80 4.27 -7.18
N PHE A 169 14.57 4.46 -7.66
CA PHE A 169 13.60 5.38 -7.05
C PHE A 169 12.96 4.84 -5.75
N GLU A 170 13.22 3.59 -5.38
CA GLU A 170 12.79 3.02 -4.09
C GLU A 170 13.90 3.10 -3.03
N LEU A 171 15.10 3.57 -3.41
CA LEU A 171 16.24 3.70 -2.51
C LEU A 171 16.08 4.95 -1.64
N GLY A 172 16.52 4.85 -0.38
CA GLY A 172 16.54 5.99 0.55
C GLY A 172 15.25 6.23 1.33
N TYR A 173 14.13 5.66 0.89
CA TYR A 173 12.87 5.78 1.62
C TYR A 173 12.84 4.89 2.88
N PRO A 174 12.70 5.46 4.09
CA PRO A 174 12.53 4.68 5.30
C PRO A 174 11.05 4.29 5.45
N VAL A 175 10.69 3.10 4.95
CA VAL A 175 9.33 2.56 5.13
C VAL A 175 8.96 2.59 6.62
N PRO A 176 7.90 3.31 7.01
CA PRO A 176 7.52 3.42 8.41
C PRO A 176 7.28 2.05 9.05
N ALA A 177 7.81 1.86 10.25
CA ALA A 177 7.40 0.74 11.09
C ALA A 177 5.97 0.98 11.55
N ARG A 178 5.08 -0.01 11.42
CA ARG A 178 3.73 0.12 11.97
C ARG A 178 3.77 0.04 13.49
N PHE A 179 3.26 1.08 14.14
CA PHE A 179 3.23 1.19 15.58
C PHE A 179 2.06 0.39 16.20
N PRO A 180 2.13 0.07 17.51
CA PRO A 180 1.18 -0.81 18.20
C PRO A 180 -0.30 -0.53 17.97
N ASP A 181 -0.65 0.73 17.74
CA ASP A 181 -2.02 1.25 17.75
C ASP A 181 -2.59 1.42 16.32
N GLY A 182 -1.86 0.99 15.29
CA GLY A 182 -2.27 1.14 13.89
C GLY A 182 -1.95 2.51 13.29
N GLU A 183 -1.37 3.43 14.06
CA GLU A 183 -0.88 4.70 13.53
C GLU A 183 0.35 4.47 12.65
N SER A 184 0.29 4.97 11.43
CA SER A 184 1.45 5.20 10.58
C SER A 184 1.86 6.67 10.66
N ARG A 185 3.16 6.94 10.67
CA ARG A 185 3.73 8.29 10.71
C ARG A 185 4.42 8.57 9.39
N THR A 186 3.66 8.81 8.33
CA THR A 186 4.23 9.51 7.18
C THR A 186 4.31 11.01 7.42
N ARG A 187 5.36 11.56 6.81
CA ARG A 187 5.70 12.96 6.83
C ARG A 187 5.30 13.55 5.49
N GLN A 188 4.00 13.57 5.20
CA GLN A 188 3.55 14.42 4.09
C GLN A 188 3.59 15.86 4.59
N GLU A 189 4.74 16.51 4.38
CA GLU A 189 4.84 17.96 4.58
C GLU A 189 3.91 18.61 3.56
N ALA A 190 3.00 19.46 4.05
CA ALA A 190 2.11 20.23 3.19
C ALA A 190 2.96 20.96 2.15
N LEU A 191 2.74 20.63 0.87
CA LEU A 191 3.47 21.22 -0.22
C LEU A 191 3.36 22.76 -0.13
N THR A 192 4.51 23.44 -0.06
CA THR A 192 4.55 24.89 0.05
C THR A 192 4.42 25.50 -1.34
N TRP A 193 3.23 26.07 -1.57
CA TRP A 193 2.83 26.61 -2.86
C TRP A 193 3.39 28.01 -3.08
N HIS A 194 4.11 28.22 -4.19
CA HIS A 194 4.59 29.53 -4.62
C HIS A 194 3.80 30.02 -5.83
N SER A 195 3.45 31.31 -5.82
CA SER A 195 2.60 31.95 -6.84
C SER A 195 3.33 32.21 -8.16
N GLY A 196 2.61 32.02 -9.27
CA GLY A 196 2.80 32.83 -10.48
C GLY A 196 2.70 32.10 -11.81
N SER A 197 1.74 32.50 -12.65
CA SER A 197 1.97 32.74 -14.07
C SER A 197 0.83 33.57 -14.66
N ALA A 198 1.16 34.53 -15.53
CA ALA A 198 0.21 35.17 -16.43
C ALA A 198 -0.33 34.16 -17.46
N PRO A 199 -1.50 34.42 -18.10
CA PRO A 199 -2.01 33.56 -19.16
C PRO A 199 -1.03 33.54 -20.34
N VAL A 200 -0.55 32.34 -20.70
CA VAL A 200 0.26 32.11 -21.90
C VAL A 200 -0.64 31.39 -22.91
N PRO A 201 -0.62 31.76 -24.21
CA PRO A 201 -1.32 31.00 -25.24
C PRO A 201 -0.90 29.53 -25.19
N LEU A 202 -1.87 28.63 -25.05
CA LEU A 202 -1.59 27.22 -24.95
C LEU A 202 -1.50 26.58 -26.34
N PRO A 203 -0.57 25.63 -26.54
CA PRO A 203 -0.62 24.75 -27.70
C PRO A 203 -1.96 24.04 -27.79
N GLY A 204 -2.33 23.61 -28.99
CA GLY A 204 -3.47 22.71 -29.16
C GLY A 204 -3.29 21.46 -28.29
N VAL A 205 -4.35 21.08 -27.58
CA VAL A 205 -4.32 19.97 -26.61
C VAL A 205 -5.54 19.07 -26.82
N ARG A 206 -5.33 17.77 -26.62
CA ARG A 206 -6.38 16.75 -26.63
C ARG A 206 -6.23 15.83 -25.42
N GLU A 207 -7.32 15.58 -24.71
CA GLU A 207 -7.36 14.52 -23.71
C GLU A 207 -7.40 13.15 -24.39
N THR A 208 -6.51 12.25 -23.99
CA THR A 208 -6.35 10.90 -24.56
C THR A 208 -6.44 9.80 -23.53
N THR A 209 -7.01 10.09 -22.36
CA THR A 209 -7.18 9.12 -21.28
C THR A 209 -8.02 7.92 -21.73
N ALA A 210 -7.38 6.75 -21.90
CA ALA A 210 -8.10 5.48 -21.98
C ALA A 210 -8.48 5.02 -20.56
N ALA A 211 -9.59 4.29 -20.41
CA ALA A 211 -10.06 3.82 -19.10
C ALA A 211 -8.98 3.03 -18.34
N ALA A 212 -8.37 2.04 -19.00
CA ALA A 212 -7.29 1.24 -18.42
C ALA A 212 -6.07 2.08 -18.00
N THR A 213 -5.71 3.11 -18.78
CA THR A 213 -4.63 4.05 -18.41
C THR A 213 -5.00 4.88 -17.20
N GLY A 214 -6.25 5.36 -17.13
CA GLY A 214 -6.76 6.09 -15.96
C GLY A 214 -6.74 5.23 -14.69
N GLU A 215 -7.21 3.98 -14.77
CA GLU A 215 -7.17 3.02 -13.66
C GLU A 215 -5.75 2.69 -13.19
N LEU A 216 -4.81 2.63 -14.14
CA LEU A 216 -3.41 2.35 -13.87
C LEU A 216 -2.75 3.54 -13.16
N ILE A 217 -2.95 4.76 -13.66
CA ILE A 217 -2.50 6.02 -13.03
C ILE A 217 -3.09 6.15 -11.62
N ALA A 218 -4.36 5.79 -11.43
CA ALA A 218 -5.10 5.92 -10.18
C ALA A 218 -4.75 4.87 -9.12
N ALA A 219 -3.98 3.83 -9.46
CA ALA A 219 -3.87 2.62 -8.64
C ALA A 219 -3.45 2.89 -7.19
N ALA A 220 -2.56 3.85 -6.95
CA ALA A 220 -2.02 4.18 -5.63
C ALA A 220 -3.01 4.90 -4.69
N ALA A 221 -4.03 5.57 -5.25
CA ALA A 221 -5.02 6.32 -4.46
C ALA A 221 -6.44 5.78 -4.67
N ARG A 222 -6.56 4.56 -5.21
CA ARG A 222 -7.84 3.96 -5.59
C ARG A 222 -8.75 3.74 -4.38
N ASN A 223 -8.19 3.20 -3.30
CA ASN A 223 -8.91 2.93 -2.05
C ASN A 223 -9.50 4.22 -1.41
N TRP A 224 -8.91 5.39 -1.68
CA TRP A 224 -9.47 6.66 -1.18
C TRP A 224 -10.83 6.99 -1.81
N ALA A 225 -11.07 6.55 -3.05
CA ALA A 225 -12.33 6.81 -3.75
C ALA A 225 -13.32 5.63 -3.71
N GLU A 226 -12.82 4.40 -3.60
CA GLU A 226 -13.67 3.20 -3.55
C GLU A 226 -14.26 2.97 -2.16
N ASP A 227 -13.45 3.20 -1.12
CA ASP A 227 -13.82 2.84 0.24
C ASP A 227 -14.16 4.09 1.10
N SER A 228 -13.58 5.26 0.78
CA SER A 228 -13.91 6.55 1.42
C SER A 228 -14.73 7.49 0.50
N ASN A 229 -15.05 8.69 0.98
CA ASN A 229 -15.68 9.77 0.21
C ASN A 229 -14.66 10.61 -0.59
N GLY A 230 -13.44 10.07 -0.80
CA GLY A 230 -12.36 10.77 -1.50
C GLY A 230 -12.67 11.03 -2.97
N CYS A 231 -11.95 12.00 -3.54
CA CYS A 231 -12.06 12.37 -4.94
C CYS A 231 -10.76 12.01 -5.68
N LEU A 232 -10.90 11.51 -6.91
CA LEU A 232 -9.78 11.12 -7.74
C LEU A 232 -9.93 11.64 -9.18
N GLU A 233 -8.83 12.13 -9.73
CA GLU A 233 -8.71 12.59 -11.11
C GLU A 233 -7.39 12.10 -11.72
N ALA A 234 -7.50 11.11 -12.61
CA ALA A 234 -6.39 10.56 -13.39
C ALA A 234 -6.62 10.83 -14.88
N ARG A 235 -5.73 11.59 -15.53
CA ARG A 235 -5.93 12.09 -16.90
C ARG A 235 -4.64 12.14 -17.71
N VAL A 236 -4.74 11.97 -19.02
CA VAL A 236 -3.63 12.07 -19.97
C VAL A 236 -3.98 13.04 -21.09
N PHE A 237 -3.03 13.90 -21.45
CA PHE A 237 -3.18 14.90 -22.48
C PHE A 237 -2.01 14.84 -23.47
N GLU A 238 -2.34 15.04 -24.74
CA GLU A 238 -1.38 15.21 -25.83
C GLU A 238 -1.42 16.66 -26.34
N PHE A 239 -0.24 17.28 -26.43
CA PHE A 239 -0.05 18.62 -26.93
C PHE A 239 0.56 18.61 -28.33
N VAL A 240 0.06 19.49 -29.19
CA VAL A 240 0.55 19.69 -30.56
C VAL A 240 1.98 20.23 -30.55
N ASP A 241 2.32 21.11 -29.60
CA ASP A 241 3.66 21.61 -29.37
C ASP A 241 4.18 21.24 -27.98
N PRO A 242 5.50 21.04 -27.81
CA PRO A 242 6.10 20.73 -26.51
C PRO A 242 5.80 21.77 -25.44
N LEU A 243 5.35 21.31 -24.27
CA LEU A 243 5.31 22.12 -23.07
C LEU A 243 6.70 22.30 -22.46
N THR A 244 6.95 23.51 -21.98
CA THR A 244 8.09 23.86 -21.14
C THR A 244 7.66 23.89 -19.66
N ALA A 245 8.64 23.87 -18.75
CA ALA A 245 8.36 24.03 -17.32
C ALA A 245 7.64 25.37 -17.01
N ALA A 246 7.95 26.44 -17.77
CA ALA A 246 7.34 27.76 -17.58
C ALA A 246 5.88 27.82 -18.05
N SER A 247 5.50 27.07 -19.09
CA SER A 247 4.13 27.03 -19.61
C SER A 247 3.22 26.04 -18.86
N LEU A 248 3.80 25.17 -18.03
CA LEU A 248 3.09 24.08 -17.38
C LEU A 248 2.00 24.53 -16.39
N PRO A 249 2.18 25.55 -15.51
CA PRO A 249 1.12 26.01 -14.63
C PRO A 249 -0.10 26.53 -15.39
N ALA A 250 0.14 27.33 -16.44
CA ALA A 250 -0.93 27.87 -17.29
C ALA A 250 -1.67 26.74 -18.02
N ALA A 251 -0.95 25.72 -18.49
CA ALA A 251 -1.56 24.55 -19.13
C ALA A 251 -2.49 23.82 -18.15
N LEU A 252 -2.02 23.48 -16.95
CA LEU A 252 -2.82 22.79 -15.92
C LEU A 252 -4.11 23.55 -15.54
N GLY A 253 -4.05 24.88 -15.52
CA GLY A 253 -5.22 25.72 -15.24
C GLY A 253 -6.28 25.72 -16.35
N ALA A 254 -5.91 25.41 -17.61
CA ALA A 254 -6.83 25.56 -18.75
C ALA A 254 -7.24 24.23 -19.40
N ILE A 255 -6.53 23.12 -19.16
CA ILE A 255 -6.83 21.81 -19.76
C ILE A 255 -8.09 21.13 -19.21
N GLY A 256 -8.82 21.80 -18.31
CA GLY A 256 -10.14 21.36 -17.85
C GLY A 256 -10.11 20.28 -16.76
N LEU A 257 -9.05 20.20 -15.97
CA LEU A 257 -9.03 19.35 -14.77
C LEU A 257 -10.03 19.86 -13.74
N LYS A 258 -10.79 18.95 -13.12
CA LYS A 258 -11.72 19.27 -12.02
C LYS A 258 -10.97 19.89 -10.83
N CYS A 259 -9.80 19.35 -10.49
CA CYS A 259 -8.98 19.86 -9.38
C CYS A 259 -8.43 21.28 -9.62
N THR A 260 -8.44 21.79 -10.86
CA THR A 260 -8.00 23.16 -11.21
C THR A 260 -9.15 24.06 -11.70
N ALA A 261 -10.37 23.55 -11.90
CA ALA A 261 -11.44 24.26 -12.61
C ALA A 261 -11.84 25.63 -12.02
N ALA A 262 -11.70 25.80 -10.70
CA ALA A 262 -11.97 27.06 -10.00
C ALA A 262 -10.71 27.75 -9.46
N ALA A 263 -9.52 27.26 -9.83
CA ALA A 263 -8.26 27.81 -9.37
C ALA A 263 -7.96 29.14 -10.08
N ALA A 264 -7.67 30.18 -9.30
CA ALA A 264 -7.07 31.39 -9.86
C ALA A 264 -5.57 31.18 -10.11
N GLN A 265 -4.95 30.27 -9.35
CA GLN A 265 -3.52 29.98 -9.46
C GLN A 265 -3.23 28.48 -9.37
N VAL A 266 -2.31 28.03 -10.22
CA VAL A 266 -1.66 26.72 -10.12
C VAL A 266 -0.20 26.94 -9.80
N SER A 267 0.28 26.29 -8.76
CA SER A 267 1.69 26.28 -8.35
C SER A 267 2.33 24.94 -8.66
N LEU A 268 3.63 24.93 -8.96
CA LEU A 268 4.38 23.73 -9.28
C LEU A 268 5.67 23.65 -8.49
N SER A 269 5.99 22.46 -8.03
CA SER A 269 7.29 22.11 -7.46
C SER A 269 7.88 20.98 -8.29
N ARG A 270 9.15 21.12 -8.68
CA ARG A 270 9.87 20.05 -9.40
C ARG A 270 10.12 18.91 -8.41
N CYS A 271 9.85 17.69 -8.86
CA CYS A 271 10.13 16.47 -8.10
C CYS A 271 11.11 15.53 -8.82
N PHE A 272 11.69 14.61 -8.07
CA PHE A 272 12.47 13.49 -8.54
C PHE A 272 11.64 12.19 -8.47
N PRO A 273 12.00 11.16 -9.26
CA PRO A 273 11.26 9.89 -9.26
C PRO A 273 11.10 9.26 -7.87
N VAL A 274 12.11 9.41 -7.00
CA VAL A 274 12.06 8.95 -5.62
C VAL A 274 10.91 9.61 -4.85
N GLU A 275 10.82 10.94 -4.85
CA GLU A 275 9.75 11.68 -4.15
C GLU A 275 8.36 11.33 -4.69
N ILE A 276 8.23 11.09 -6.00
CA ILE A 276 6.97 10.65 -6.60
C ILE A 276 6.61 9.25 -6.13
N TRP A 277 7.57 8.33 -6.13
CA TRP A 277 7.35 6.96 -5.67
C TRP A 277 6.98 6.93 -4.19
N GLU A 278 7.66 7.70 -3.34
CA GLU A 278 7.36 7.80 -1.90
C GLU A 278 5.91 8.21 -1.67
N VAL A 279 5.46 9.27 -2.33
CA VAL A 279 4.09 9.77 -2.18
C VAL A 279 3.05 8.74 -2.70
N LEU A 280 3.32 8.08 -3.83
CA LEU A 280 2.44 7.03 -4.36
C LEU A 280 2.39 5.80 -3.44
N PHE A 281 3.55 5.40 -2.91
CA PHE A 281 3.66 4.28 -1.99
C PHE A 281 2.92 4.57 -0.69
N ASP A 282 3.08 5.77 -0.12
CA ASP A 282 2.40 6.18 1.11
C ASP A 282 0.89 6.20 0.93
N ALA A 283 0.40 6.79 -0.16
CA ALA A 283 -1.03 6.84 -0.44
C ALA A 283 -1.67 5.45 -0.44
N ALA A 284 -0.98 4.47 -1.02
CA ALA A 284 -1.47 3.10 -1.09
C ALA A 284 -1.25 2.32 0.22
N ALA A 285 -0.02 2.36 0.76
CA ALA A 285 0.43 1.53 1.86
C ALA A 285 -0.12 1.97 3.23
N GLU A 286 -0.61 3.20 3.35
CA GLU A 286 -1.25 3.74 4.56
C GLU A 286 -2.77 3.90 4.43
N GLY A 287 -3.29 4.02 3.22
CA GLY A 287 -4.72 4.20 2.98
C GLY A 287 -5.25 5.60 3.26
N GLY A 288 -6.57 5.74 3.11
CA GLY A 288 -7.31 6.98 3.33
C GLY A 288 -7.57 7.28 4.81
N ALA A 289 -8.34 8.34 5.09
CA ALA A 289 -8.59 8.79 6.46
C ALA A 289 -9.34 7.75 7.32
N TYR A 290 -10.21 6.96 6.69
CA TYR A 290 -11.08 5.99 7.34
C TYR A 290 -10.79 4.54 6.98
N GLU A 291 -9.81 4.31 6.11
CA GLU A 291 -9.72 3.06 5.37
C GLU A 291 -8.54 2.16 5.74
N SER A 292 -8.75 0.88 5.47
CA SER A 292 -7.70 -0.12 5.62
C SER A 292 -6.63 0.09 4.56
N ALA A 293 -5.45 0.45 5.04
CA ALA A 293 -4.23 0.48 4.26
C ALA A 293 -3.97 -0.82 3.45
N GLU A 294 -3.37 -0.71 2.26
CA GLU A 294 -2.96 -1.87 1.44
C GLU A 294 -1.66 -2.53 1.94
N TYR A 295 -0.99 -1.91 2.92
CA TYR A 295 0.30 -2.34 3.45
C TYR A 295 1.42 -2.29 2.40
N GLY A 296 2.63 -2.70 2.76
CA GLY A 296 3.81 -2.48 1.92
C GLY A 296 3.82 -3.33 0.66
N ALA A 297 3.33 -4.57 0.69
CA ALA A 297 3.33 -5.43 -0.50
C ALA A 297 2.41 -4.91 -1.62
N TYR A 298 1.13 -4.73 -1.31
CA TYR A 298 0.15 -4.21 -2.27
C TYR A 298 0.35 -2.71 -2.51
N GLY A 299 0.78 -1.94 -1.52
CA GLY A 299 1.16 -0.54 -1.69
C GLY A 299 2.30 -0.38 -2.69
N ARG A 300 3.33 -1.23 -2.62
CA ARG A 300 4.41 -1.27 -3.62
C ARG A 300 3.86 -1.58 -5.00
N LEU A 301 3.00 -2.59 -5.14
CA LEU A 301 2.38 -2.92 -6.42
C LEU A 301 1.58 -1.74 -7.00
N ALA A 302 0.76 -1.10 -6.19
CA ALA A 302 -0.06 0.04 -6.59
C ALA A 302 0.77 1.27 -6.99
N ALA A 303 1.88 1.54 -6.28
CA ALA A 303 2.82 2.59 -6.63
C ALA A 303 3.51 2.33 -7.98
N TRP A 304 3.98 1.10 -8.22
CA TRP A 304 4.56 0.70 -9.52
C TRP A 304 3.56 0.82 -10.67
N ARG A 305 2.32 0.39 -10.44
CA ARG A 305 1.21 0.54 -11.39
C ARG A 305 0.97 2.02 -11.73
N SER A 306 0.87 2.87 -10.73
CA SER A 306 0.67 4.32 -10.93
C SER A 306 1.83 4.95 -11.70
N LEU A 307 3.07 4.61 -11.36
CA LEU A 307 4.26 5.11 -12.05
C LEU A 307 4.30 4.68 -13.52
N ALA A 308 3.92 3.43 -13.82
CA ALA A 308 3.79 2.92 -15.19
C ALA A 308 2.69 3.68 -15.97
N GLY A 309 1.51 3.87 -15.40
CA GLY A 309 0.44 4.64 -16.04
C GLY A 309 0.83 6.10 -16.30
N LEU A 310 1.51 6.73 -15.33
CA LEU A 310 2.00 8.11 -15.44
C LEU A 310 3.06 8.25 -16.54
N THR A 311 3.94 7.25 -16.71
CA THR A 311 4.93 7.19 -17.79
C THR A 311 4.37 6.69 -19.13
N GLY A 312 3.11 6.23 -19.15
CA GLY A 312 2.37 5.88 -20.35
C GLY A 312 2.62 4.47 -20.87
N VAL A 313 3.05 3.55 -20.00
CA VAL A 313 3.23 2.14 -20.32
C VAL A 313 2.18 1.28 -19.64
N GLU A 314 1.92 0.12 -20.24
CA GLU A 314 0.91 -0.82 -19.75
C GLU A 314 1.45 -1.68 -18.60
N GLU A 315 0.54 -2.24 -17.80
CA GLU A 315 0.90 -3.24 -16.78
C GLU A 315 1.52 -4.47 -17.46
N GLY A 316 2.61 -4.98 -16.88
CA GLY A 316 3.38 -6.09 -17.47
C GLY A 316 4.52 -5.64 -18.40
N THR A 317 4.62 -4.35 -18.75
CA THR A 317 5.82 -3.78 -19.37
C THR A 317 7.05 -4.12 -18.52
N PRO A 318 8.20 -4.51 -19.11
CA PRO A 318 9.38 -4.87 -18.33
C PRO A 318 9.76 -3.78 -17.31
N VAL A 319 10.04 -4.20 -16.08
CA VAL A 319 10.37 -3.30 -14.96
C VAL A 319 11.48 -2.31 -15.30
N ALA A 320 12.53 -2.78 -15.99
CA ALA A 320 13.65 -1.94 -16.42
C ALA A 320 13.22 -0.80 -17.38
N GLU A 321 12.17 -1.01 -18.17
CA GLU A 321 11.63 0.03 -19.06
C GLU A 321 10.84 1.08 -18.27
N VAL A 322 10.03 0.64 -17.28
CA VAL A 322 9.35 1.55 -16.35
C VAL A 322 10.36 2.42 -15.60
N GLU A 323 11.46 1.83 -15.11
CA GLU A 323 12.55 2.56 -14.45
C GLU A 323 13.20 3.59 -15.37
N ALA A 324 13.57 3.18 -16.58
CA ALA A 324 14.20 4.08 -17.56
C ALA A 324 13.27 5.25 -17.93
N LEU A 325 11.97 5.00 -18.11
CA LEU A 325 11.00 6.05 -18.38
C LEU A 325 10.79 6.95 -17.17
N ALA A 326 10.68 6.39 -15.96
CA ALA A 326 10.54 7.17 -14.75
C ALA A 326 11.72 8.14 -14.57
N ALA A 327 12.96 7.69 -14.87
CA ALA A 327 14.14 8.54 -14.85
C ALA A 327 14.14 9.62 -15.95
N ALA A 328 13.59 9.32 -17.14
CA ALA A 328 13.57 10.24 -18.27
C ALA A 328 12.48 11.33 -18.17
N TYR A 329 11.38 11.04 -17.48
CA TYR A 329 10.25 11.97 -17.34
C TYR A 329 10.57 13.15 -16.42
N ARG A 330 9.91 14.29 -16.67
CA ARG A 330 9.91 15.44 -15.77
C ARG A 330 8.67 15.39 -14.88
N TRP A 331 8.91 15.18 -13.60
CA TRP A 331 7.94 15.11 -12.51
C TRP A 331 7.74 16.43 -11.81
N TYR A 332 6.48 16.71 -11.46
CA TYR A 332 6.12 17.84 -10.64
C TYR A 332 5.03 17.44 -9.67
N SER A 333 5.03 18.06 -8.49
CA SER A 333 3.84 18.17 -7.68
C SER A 333 3.19 19.53 -7.92
N PHE A 334 1.86 19.62 -7.78
CA PHE A 334 1.14 20.86 -8.04
C PHE A 334 0.05 21.13 -7.02
N GLY A 335 -0.29 22.39 -6.83
CA GLY A 335 -1.30 22.80 -5.87
C GLY A 335 -2.07 24.00 -6.35
N THR A 336 -3.29 24.10 -5.85
CA THR A 336 -4.26 25.09 -6.30
C THR A 336 -5.01 25.74 -5.13
N ASP A 337 -5.70 26.84 -5.44
CA ASP A 337 -6.65 27.51 -4.57
C ASP A 337 -8.11 27.18 -4.93
N SER A 338 -8.36 26.11 -5.70
CA SER A 338 -9.70 25.73 -6.16
C SER A 338 -10.64 25.24 -5.06
N GLY A 339 -10.11 24.93 -3.86
CA GLY A 339 -10.86 24.28 -2.78
C GLY A 339 -11.07 22.78 -2.99
N TRP A 340 -10.50 22.19 -4.03
CA TRP A 340 -10.57 20.74 -4.27
C TRP A 340 -9.74 19.94 -3.27
N PHE A 341 -8.54 20.42 -2.93
CA PHE A 341 -7.65 19.81 -1.93
C PHE A 341 -7.94 20.33 -0.52
N PHE A 342 -7.98 19.46 0.49
CA PHE A 342 -8.23 19.84 1.89
C PHE A 342 -7.00 20.36 2.62
N ARG A 343 -5.83 20.31 1.97
CA ARG A 343 -4.49 20.63 2.48
C ARG A 343 -4.12 19.82 3.72
N GLN A 344 -4.48 18.53 3.69
CA GLN A 344 -4.21 17.56 4.76
C GLN A 344 -3.28 16.44 4.27
N ARG A 345 -3.03 15.43 5.12
CA ARG A 345 -2.18 14.27 4.82
C ARG A 345 -2.73 13.33 3.74
N TRP A 346 -3.91 13.61 3.21
CA TRP A 346 -4.53 12.82 2.16
C TRP A 346 -4.79 13.70 0.94
N ASP A 347 -3.77 14.43 0.49
CA ASP A 347 -3.79 15.15 -0.77
C ASP A 347 -2.64 14.70 -1.65
N LEU A 348 -2.95 14.41 -2.91
CA LEU A 348 -2.00 13.94 -3.91
C LEU A 348 -2.20 14.76 -5.17
N ALA A 349 -1.12 15.26 -5.75
CA ALA A 349 -1.19 16.01 -7.00
C ALA A 349 0.15 15.89 -7.75
N ILE A 350 0.20 14.98 -8.71
CA ILE A 350 1.40 14.61 -9.49
C ILE A 350 1.17 14.92 -10.96
N VAL A 351 2.21 15.45 -11.60
CA VAL A 351 2.30 15.63 -13.05
C VAL A 351 3.53 14.91 -13.58
N ALA A 352 3.33 14.11 -14.61
CA ALA A 352 4.38 13.47 -15.38
C ALA A 352 4.42 14.07 -16.79
N LEU A 353 5.48 14.80 -17.11
CA LEU A 353 5.71 15.37 -18.42
C LEU A 353 6.78 14.56 -19.15
N SER A 354 6.39 14.00 -20.29
CA SER A 354 7.30 13.23 -21.16
C SER A 354 8.54 14.02 -21.59
N PRO A 355 9.65 13.34 -21.95
CA PRO A 355 10.89 14.01 -22.34
C PRO A 355 10.71 15.04 -23.47
N ASN A 356 9.89 14.69 -24.47
CA ASN A 356 9.59 15.54 -25.62
C ASN A 356 8.57 16.67 -25.30
N GLY A 357 8.04 16.72 -24.07
CA GLY A 357 7.10 17.74 -23.62
C GLY A 357 5.69 17.64 -24.21
N ARG A 358 5.35 16.58 -24.95
CA ARG A 358 4.09 16.48 -25.70
C ARG A 358 3.03 15.66 -24.99
N ARG A 359 3.42 14.69 -24.16
CA ARG A 359 2.50 13.93 -23.31
C ARG A 359 2.61 14.40 -21.87
N LEU A 360 1.46 14.70 -21.27
CA LEU A 360 1.29 15.10 -19.88
C LEU A 360 0.28 14.16 -19.22
N ALA A 361 0.68 13.49 -18.14
CA ALA A 361 -0.22 12.70 -17.30
C ALA A 361 -0.37 13.35 -15.94
N VAL A 362 -1.57 13.30 -15.38
CA VAL A 362 -1.93 13.91 -14.09
C VAL A 362 -2.59 12.86 -13.23
N LEU A 363 -2.18 12.80 -11.97
CA LEU A 363 -2.88 12.14 -10.89
C LEU A 363 -3.14 13.18 -9.81
N ALA A 364 -4.41 13.47 -9.54
CA ALA A 364 -4.83 14.19 -8.35
C ALA A 364 -5.77 13.31 -7.53
N ALA A 365 -5.54 13.22 -6.22
CA ALA A 365 -6.43 12.53 -5.28
C ALA A 365 -6.54 13.34 -3.99
N THR A 366 -7.68 13.28 -3.34
CA THR A 366 -7.88 13.89 -2.03
C THR A 366 -8.86 13.06 -1.21
N ASP A 367 -8.67 13.00 0.10
CA ASP A 367 -9.59 12.36 1.04
C ASP A 367 -9.85 13.26 2.25
N THR A 368 -11.04 13.13 2.83
CA THR A 368 -11.51 13.95 3.95
C THR A 368 -11.57 13.15 5.24
N TYR A 369 -11.31 13.85 6.34
CA TYR A 369 -11.86 13.51 7.65
C TYR A 369 -13.31 14.02 7.73
#